data_AF-A0A933JXT6-F1
#
_entry.id   AF-A0A933JXT6-F1
#
_cell.length_a   1.000
_cell.length_b   1.000
_cell.length_c   1.000
_cell.angle_alpha   90.00
_cell.angle_beta   90.00
_cell.angle_gamma   90.00
#
_symmetry.space_group_name_H-M   'P 1'
#
loop_
_entity.id
_entity.type
_entity.pdbx_description
1 polymer ?
#
loop_
_entity_poly.entity_id
_entity_poly.type
_entity_poly.pdbx_seq_one_letter_code
_entity_poly.pdbx_strand_id
1 'polypeptide(L)'
;MKKYRAITITLLSFGALLMVLAALANGESPESKPSVPGMVGGTGSSFEITDSQYLNVSLRSTEEITVSLESVPKTISLDIGASTSTDSAVLTIGDLELNTTYHQFQDNYRNKAVFVSDEKGSYAWTQDLTQPHHVWIQETGGTVFIPDQCSAYGVWDAAASTCTLTQDLTESVEITADSVVLDCNGHTIAGNDTGYGILLSGKTNITSKNC
;
A
#
# COMPACT_ATOMS: atom_id res chain seq x y z
N MET A 1 81.86 35.01 -16.14
CA MET A 1 81.78 34.82 -14.67
C MET A 1 81.73 36.18 -14.00
N LYS A 2 80.54 36.66 -13.59
CA LYS A 2 80.35 37.93 -12.86
C LYS A 2 79.77 37.63 -11.48
N LYS A 3 80.46 38.08 -10.43
CA LYS A 3 80.03 38.09 -9.02
C LYS A 3 79.82 39.54 -8.60
N TYR A 4 78.65 39.91 -8.06
CA TYR A 4 78.39 41.04 -7.14
C TYR A 4 77.08 40.69 -6.41
N ARG A 5 77.13 40.24 -5.15
CA ARG A 5 77.05 40.98 -3.86
C ARG A 5 75.65 41.47 -3.49
N ALA A 6 75.28 41.13 -2.26
CA ALA A 6 73.97 41.15 -1.63
C ALA A 6 73.41 42.54 -1.32
N ILE A 7 72.08 42.63 -1.23
CA ILE A 7 71.36 43.68 -0.50
C ILE A 7 70.32 42.99 0.39
N THR A 8 70.46 43.21 1.69
CA THR A 8 69.53 42.82 2.75
C THR A 8 68.42 43.86 2.83
N ILE A 9 67.15 43.44 2.83
CA ILE A 9 66.01 44.27 3.24
C ILE A 9 65.20 43.48 4.27
N THR A 10 65.18 44.00 5.50
CA THR A 10 64.33 43.59 6.61
C THR A 10 63.04 44.40 6.54
N LEU A 11 61.86 43.80 6.49
CA LEU A 11 60.60 44.52 6.71
C LEU A 11 59.51 43.68 7.41
N LEU A 12 59.20 44.16 8.61
CA LEU A 12 57.94 44.21 9.37
C LEU A 12 56.88 43.09 9.27
N SER A 13 56.60 42.56 10.48
CA SER A 13 55.38 41.97 11.03
C SER A 13 54.03 42.34 10.39
N PHE A 14 53.17 41.33 10.22
CA PHE A 14 51.74 41.44 10.55
C PHE A 14 51.23 40.06 11.00
N GLY A 15 51.07 39.89 12.32
CA GLY A 15 50.41 38.71 12.89
C GLY A 15 48.91 38.84 12.67
N ALA A 16 48.36 38.05 11.75
CA ALA A 16 46.91 37.88 11.62
C ALA A 16 46.44 36.86 12.66
N LEU A 17 45.85 37.37 13.75
CA LEU A 17 45.10 36.57 14.72
C LEU A 17 43.81 36.10 14.03
N LEU A 18 43.80 34.85 13.55
CA LEU A 18 42.60 34.22 13.00
C LEU A 18 41.70 33.79 14.18
N MET A 19 40.68 34.60 14.49
CA MET A 19 39.61 34.17 15.40
C MET A 19 38.76 33.13 14.67
N VAL A 20 38.86 31.87 15.07
CA VAL A 20 37.90 30.82 14.69
C VAL A 20 36.63 31.06 15.50
N LEU A 21 35.63 31.72 14.92
CA LEU A 21 34.26 31.66 15.45
C LEU A 21 33.71 30.26 15.14
N ALA A 22 33.71 29.39 16.14
CA ALA A 22 32.86 28.21 16.12
C ALA A 22 31.41 28.66 16.28
N ALA A 23 30.70 28.78 15.16
CA ALA A 23 29.24 28.90 15.18
C ALA A 23 28.69 27.56 15.69
N LEU A 24 28.24 27.54 16.95
CA LEU A 24 27.37 26.49 17.46
C LEU A 24 26.02 26.64 16.75
N ALA A 25 25.88 26.00 15.60
CA ALA A 25 24.58 25.72 15.05
C ALA A 25 23.94 24.69 15.99
N ASN A 26 23.01 25.14 16.83
CA ASN A 26 22.05 24.25 17.47
C ASN A 26 21.26 23.58 16.35
N GLY A 27 21.68 22.38 15.95
CA GLY A 27 20.91 21.52 15.07
C GLY A 27 19.67 21.08 15.83
N GLU A 28 18.56 21.79 15.61
CA GLU A 28 17.25 21.28 15.95
C GLU A 28 17.07 19.97 15.18
N SER A 29 17.01 18.85 15.92
CA SER A 29 16.79 17.53 15.36
C SER A 29 15.47 17.58 14.59
N PRO A 30 15.42 17.19 13.31
CA PRO A 30 14.18 17.23 12.56
C PRO A 30 13.15 16.36 13.28
N GLU A 31 12.06 16.97 13.73
CA GLU A 31 10.94 16.26 14.34
C GLU A 31 10.53 15.11 13.42
N SER A 32 10.68 13.87 13.90
CA SER A 32 10.22 12.69 13.17
C SER A 32 8.71 12.78 13.07
N LYS A 33 8.18 12.87 11.85
CA LYS A 33 6.74 12.80 11.61
C LYS A 33 6.19 11.51 12.26
N PRO A 34 5.03 11.56 12.92
CA PRO A 34 4.38 10.36 13.44
C PRO A 34 4.26 9.33 12.31
N SER A 35 4.83 8.13 12.52
CA SER A 35 4.72 6.99 11.61
C SER A 35 3.70 6.02 12.19
N VAL A 36 2.80 5.53 11.33
CA VAL A 36 1.86 4.46 11.69
C VAL A 36 2.55 3.13 11.36
N PRO A 37 2.73 2.22 12.34
CA PRO A 37 3.40 0.95 12.10
C PRO A 37 2.74 0.15 10.99
N GLY A 38 3.56 -0.49 10.15
CA GLY A 38 3.03 -1.29 9.04
C GLY A 38 2.51 -0.46 7.86
N MET A 39 2.78 0.85 7.81
CA MET A 39 2.36 1.73 6.72
C MET A 39 3.51 2.61 6.22
N VAL A 40 3.62 2.75 4.91
CA VAL A 40 4.53 3.68 4.25
C VAL A 40 3.82 4.32 3.06
N GLY A 41 4.05 5.60 2.82
CA GLY A 41 3.48 6.27 1.67
C GLY A 41 4.33 7.42 1.18
N GLY A 42 4.10 7.82 -0.08
CA GLY A 42 4.81 8.92 -0.71
C GLY A 42 5.00 8.70 -2.21
N THR A 43 5.95 9.44 -2.75
CA THR A 43 6.33 9.40 -4.17
C THR A 43 7.71 8.80 -4.32
N GLY A 44 7.89 7.85 -5.23
CA GLY A 44 9.17 7.18 -5.46
C GLY A 44 9.03 5.89 -6.26
N SER A 45 10.12 5.14 -6.35
CA SER A 45 10.20 3.84 -7.04
C SER A 45 10.56 2.67 -6.11
N SER A 46 10.73 2.92 -4.81
CA SER A 46 11.06 1.91 -3.81
C SER A 46 10.47 2.29 -2.47
N PHE A 47 9.77 1.35 -1.84
CA PHE A 47 9.09 1.52 -0.56
C PHE A 47 9.31 0.27 0.29
N GLU A 48 9.47 0.43 1.60
CA GLU A 48 9.73 -0.67 2.52
C GLU A 48 8.93 -0.48 3.80
N ILE A 49 8.25 -1.53 4.23
CA ILE A 49 7.66 -1.66 5.56
C ILE A 49 8.55 -2.58 6.37
N THR A 50 9.05 -2.09 7.51
CA THR A 50 9.98 -2.84 8.38
C THR A 50 9.43 -3.08 9.79
N ASP A 51 8.23 -2.57 10.07
CA ASP A 51 7.59 -2.58 11.40
C ASP A 51 6.13 -3.07 11.36
N SER A 52 5.82 -4.01 10.47
CA SER A 52 4.47 -4.60 10.40
C SER A 52 4.25 -5.64 11.50
N GLN A 53 2.99 -5.75 11.96
CA GLN A 53 2.53 -6.87 12.80
C GLN A 53 2.24 -8.15 11.99
N TYR A 54 2.30 -8.07 10.66
CA TYR A 54 2.08 -9.18 9.74
C TYR A 54 3.37 -9.52 8.99
N LEU A 55 3.60 -8.91 7.83
CA LEU A 55 4.79 -9.10 7.01
C LEU A 55 5.48 -7.76 6.79
N ASN A 56 6.79 -7.75 7.02
CA ASN A 56 7.63 -6.71 6.43
C ASN A 56 7.69 -6.96 4.93
N VAL A 57 7.49 -5.92 4.13
CA VAL A 57 7.38 -6.03 2.68
C VAL A 57 8.14 -4.92 2.00
N SER A 58 8.68 -5.22 0.82
CA SER A 58 9.26 -4.22 -0.07
C SER A 58 8.45 -4.12 -1.36
N LEU A 59 8.26 -2.90 -1.85
CA LEU A 59 7.65 -2.63 -3.15
C LEU A 59 8.65 -1.87 -4.00
N ARG A 60 8.94 -2.39 -5.20
CA ARG A 60 9.77 -1.75 -6.21
C ARG A 60 8.97 -1.50 -7.47
N SER A 61 9.19 -0.35 -8.10
CA SER A 61 8.57 0.05 -9.36
C SER A 61 9.64 0.41 -10.39
N THR A 62 9.39 0.12 -11.67
CA THR A 62 10.26 0.59 -12.76
C THR A 62 10.10 2.08 -13.03
N GLU A 63 8.96 2.66 -12.67
CA GLU A 63 8.64 4.09 -12.81
C GLU A 63 8.41 4.74 -11.44
N GLU A 64 8.48 6.07 -11.39
CA GLU A 64 8.08 6.81 -10.18
C GLU A 64 6.56 6.81 -10.03
N ILE A 65 6.08 6.36 -8.88
CA ILE A 65 4.66 6.24 -8.53
C ILE A 65 4.37 6.99 -7.24
N THR A 66 3.10 7.33 -7.03
CA THR A 66 2.56 7.65 -5.71
C THR A 66 1.98 6.38 -5.10
N VAL A 67 2.26 6.11 -3.83
CA VAL A 67 1.71 4.94 -3.14
C VAL A 67 1.32 5.25 -1.69
N SER A 68 0.26 4.60 -1.23
CA SER A 68 0.06 4.26 0.18
C SER A 68 0.13 2.74 0.29
N LEU A 69 1.17 2.22 0.92
CA LEU A 69 1.42 0.79 1.11
C LEU A 69 1.21 0.44 2.58
N GLU A 70 0.39 -0.58 2.82
CA GLU A 70 0.04 -1.05 4.15
C GLU A 70 0.22 -2.57 4.23
N SER A 71 0.76 -3.05 5.34
CA SER A 71 0.84 -4.47 5.67
C SER A 71 0.21 -4.68 7.04
N VAL A 72 -1.04 -5.11 7.02
CA VAL A 72 -1.86 -5.43 8.18
C VAL A 72 -2.08 -6.96 8.24
N PRO A 73 -2.51 -7.54 9.38
CA PRO A 73 -2.74 -8.98 9.48
C PRO A 73 -3.38 -9.59 8.22
N LYS A 74 -2.64 -10.50 7.57
CA LYS A 74 -3.04 -11.29 6.40
C LYS A 74 -3.43 -10.51 5.13
N THR A 75 -3.18 -9.20 5.08
CA THR A 75 -3.51 -8.35 3.92
C THR A 75 -2.40 -7.32 3.68
N ILE A 76 -1.92 -7.27 2.44
CA ILE A 76 -1.08 -6.17 1.96
C ILE A 76 -1.95 -5.31 1.04
N SER A 77 -2.08 -4.02 1.33
CA SER A 77 -2.94 -3.08 0.59
C SER A 77 -2.09 -1.97 -0.02
N LEU A 78 -2.43 -1.57 -1.24
CA LEU A 78 -1.74 -0.55 -2.01
C LEU A 78 -2.76 0.37 -2.67
N ASP A 79 -2.73 1.66 -2.33
CA ASP A 79 -3.32 2.69 -3.19
C ASP A 79 -2.22 3.24 -4.10
N ILE A 80 -2.35 3.05 -5.40
CA ILE A 80 -1.30 3.31 -6.38
C ILE A 80 -1.78 4.35 -7.39
N GLY A 81 -0.92 5.33 -7.69
CA GLY A 81 -1.15 6.30 -8.75
C GLY A 81 0.12 6.65 -9.51
N ALA A 82 -0.04 7.23 -10.70
CA ALA A 82 1.09 7.78 -11.44
C ALA A 82 1.66 9.02 -10.73
N SER A 83 2.99 9.13 -10.63
CA SER A 83 3.68 10.39 -10.30
C SER A 83 4.01 11.22 -11.54
N THR A 84 4.17 10.53 -12.67
CA THR A 84 4.56 11.11 -13.96
C THR A 84 3.51 10.81 -15.03
N SER A 85 3.77 11.15 -16.30
CA SER A 85 2.87 10.87 -17.43
C SER A 85 3.01 9.43 -17.97
N THR A 86 3.50 8.49 -17.16
CA THR A 86 3.64 7.08 -17.53
C THR A 86 2.32 6.35 -17.33
N ASP A 87 1.88 5.62 -18.35
CA ASP A 87 0.61 4.87 -18.31
C ASP A 87 0.75 3.47 -17.68
N SER A 88 1.99 3.00 -17.44
CA SER A 88 2.22 1.68 -16.85
C SER A 88 3.58 1.58 -16.17
N ALA A 89 3.71 0.68 -15.19
CA ALA A 89 4.97 0.29 -14.57
C ALA A 89 5.01 -1.21 -14.28
N VAL A 90 6.20 -1.79 -14.13
CA VAL A 90 6.33 -3.12 -13.51
C VAL A 90 6.53 -2.93 -12.02
N LEU A 91 5.60 -3.47 -11.24
CA LEU A 91 5.69 -3.50 -9.78
C LEU A 91 6.22 -4.86 -9.35
N THR A 92 7.09 -4.87 -8.36
CA THR A 92 7.62 -6.06 -7.71
C THR A 92 7.39 -5.95 -6.21
N ILE A 93 6.54 -6.81 -5.66
CA ILE A 93 6.41 -7.00 -4.22
C ILE A 93 7.42 -8.06 -3.79
N GLY A 94 8.16 -7.78 -2.73
CA GLY A 94 9.17 -8.66 -2.15
C GLY A 94 8.91 -8.91 -0.67
N ASP A 95 9.73 -9.81 -0.12
CA ASP A 95 9.69 -10.23 1.29
C ASP A 95 8.36 -10.90 1.71
N LEU A 96 7.66 -11.50 0.75
CA LEU A 96 6.56 -12.42 1.00
C LEU A 96 7.05 -13.75 1.55
N GLU A 97 6.15 -14.56 2.13
CA GLU A 97 6.48 -15.94 2.45
C GLU A 97 6.84 -16.70 1.16
N LEU A 98 7.87 -17.56 1.21
CA LEU A 98 8.41 -18.24 0.04
C LEU A 98 7.44 -19.30 -0.49
N ASN A 99 7.33 -19.45 -1.82
CA ASN A 99 6.50 -20.48 -2.48
C ASN A 99 5.05 -20.53 -1.97
N THR A 100 4.51 -19.37 -1.59
CA THR A 100 3.18 -19.24 -0.97
C THR A 100 2.19 -18.72 -1.99
N THR A 101 0.98 -19.28 -1.98
CA THR A 101 -0.10 -18.87 -2.89
C THR A 101 -0.78 -17.63 -2.34
N TYR A 102 -0.88 -16.61 -3.17
CA TYR A 102 -1.57 -15.36 -2.84
C TYR A 102 -2.64 -15.05 -3.90
N HIS A 103 -3.62 -14.26 -3.47
CA HIS A 103 -4.69 -13.71 -4.29
C HIS A 103 -4.54 -12.20 -4.33
N GLN A 104 -4.23 -11.68 -5.51
CA GLN A 104 -4.19 -10.25 -5.79
C GLN A 104 -5.55 -9.82 -6.35
N PHE A 105 -6.04 -8.68 -5.90
CA PHE A 105 -7.26 -8.06 -6.37
C PHE A 105 -6.98 -6.60 -6.72
N GLN A 106 -7.71 -6.07 -7.69
CA GLN A 106 -7.61 -4.67 -8.08
C GLN A 106 -8.99 -4.05 -8.23
N ASP A 107 -9.27 -3.00 -7.47
CA ASP A 107 -10.50 -2.21 -7.41
C ASP A 107 -11.75 -2.97 -6.93
N ASN A 108 -11.85 -4.29 -7.16
CA ASN A 108 -12.92 -5.17 -6.68
C ASN A 108 -12.43 -6.64 -6.63
N TYR A 109 -13.21 -7.53 -5.99
CA TYR A 109 -12.86 -8.94 -5.86
C TYR A 109 -13.02 -9.75 -7.15
N ARG A 110 -13.69 -9.22 -8.19
CA ARG A 110 -13.81 -9.90 -9.49
C ARG A 110 -12.56 -9.77 -10.34
N ASN A 111 -11.81 -8.68 -10.17
CA ASN A 111 -10.53 -8.49 -10.84
C ASN A 111 -9.41 -9.18 -10.04
N LYS A 112 -9.46 -10.51 -10.02
CA LYS A 112 -8.59 -11.37 -9.24
C LYS A 112 -7.49 -11.97 -10.11
N ALA A 113 -6.25 -11.90 -9.63
CA ALA A 113 -5.13 -12.71 -10.07
C ALA A 113 -4.69 -13.64 -8.93
N VAL A 114 -4.19 -14.83 -9.29
CA VAL A 114 -3.59 -15.78 -8.34
C VAL A 114 -2.14 -15.97 -8.72
N PHE A 115 -1.25 -15.85 -7.75
CA PHE A 115 0.17 -16.05 -7.96
C PHE A 115 0.80 -16.87 -6.84
N VAL A 116 2.00 -17.40 -7.12
CA VAL A 116 2.86 -18.05 -6.13
C VAL A 116 4.12 -17.21 -6.04
N SER A 117 4.51 -16.80 -4.83
CA SER A 117 5.78 -16.10 -4.61
C SER A 117 6.95 -16.99 -5.03
N ASP A 118 8.01 -16.39 -5.56
CA ASP A 118 9.19 -17.14 -5.97
C ASP A 118 10.04 -17.63 -4.79
N GLU A 119 11.16 -18.28 -5.11
CA GLU A 119 12.12 -18.79 -4.11
C GLU A 119 12.75 -17.70 -3.24
N LYS A 120 12.55 -16.41 -3.57
CA LYS A 120 13.02 -15.24 -2.84
C LYS A 120 11.86 -14.45 -2.20
N GLY A 121 10.63 -14.97 -2.24
CA GLY A 121 9.47 -14.29 -1.67
C GLY A 121 9.04 -13.09 -2.50
N SER A 122 9.29 -13.11 -3.82
CA SER A 122 8.99 -12.01 -4.72
C SER A 122 7.90 -12.38 -5.72
N TYR A 123 7.15 -11.37 -6.17
CA TYR A 123 6.24 -11.45 -7.29
C TYR A 123 6.23 -10.12 -8.06
N ALA A 124 6.19 -10.19 -9.39
CA ALA A 124 6.16 -9.01 -10.25
C ALA A 124 4.96 -9.03 -11.21
N TRP A 125 4.35 -7.88 -11.43
CA TRP A 125 3.25 -7.69 -12.38
C TRP A 125 3.35 -6.34 -13.10
N THR A 126 2.70 -6.23 -14.25
CA THR A 126 2.51 -4.96 -14.94
C THR A 126 1.28 -4.26 -14.39
N GLN A 127 1.46 -3.05 -13.87
CA GLN A 127 0.42 -2.19 -13.32
C GLN A 127 0.04 -1.13 -14.35
N ASP A 128 -1.26 -1.00 -14.61
CA ASP A 128 -1.85 0.16 -15.29
C ASP A 128 -1.80 1.36 -14.34
N LEU A 129 -1.37 2.51 -14.85
CA LEU A 129 -1.26 3.78 -14.13
C LEU A 129 -2.06 4.90 -14.81
N THR A 130 -2.87 4.59 -15.84
CA THR A 130 -3.74 5.57 -16.50
C THR A 130 -4.79 6.18 -15.56
N GLN A 131 -5.09 5.48 -14.46
CA GLN A 131 -5.88 5.96 -13.34
C GLN A 131 -5.30 5.43 -12.02
N PRO A 132 -5.67 6.02 -10.87
CA PRO A 132 -5.37 5.43 -9.58
C PRO A 132 -6.08 4.08 -9.41
N HIS A 133 -5.40 3.14 -8.77
CA HIS A 133 -5.93 1.82 -8.47
C HIS A 133 -5.72 1.46 -7.01
N HIS A 134 -6.65 0.70 -6.49
CA HIS A 134 -6.53 0.07 -5.18
C HIS A 134 -6.27 -1.42 -5.37
N VAL A 135 -5.10 -1.88 -4.97
CA VAL A 135 -4.65 -3.27 -5.10
C VAL A 135 -4.49 -3.87 -3.72
N TRP A 136 -4.98 -5.08 -3.49
CA TRP A 136 -4.70 -5.80 -2.25
C TRP A 136 -4.35 -7.26 -2.51
N ILE A 137 -3.52 -7.82 -1.62
CA ILE A 137 -2.99 -9.17 -1.68
C ILE A 137 -3.32 -9.87 -0.37
N GLN A 138 -3.88 -11.07 -0.47
CA GLN A 138 -4.24 -11.90 0.69
C GLN A 138 -4.00 -13.38 0.41
N GLU A 139 -3.80 -14.16 1.47
CA GLU A 139 -3.54 -15.62 1.38
C GLU A 139 -4.81 -16.44 1.07
N THR A 140 -5.98 -15.87 1.32
CA THR A 140 -7.28 -16.50 1.02
C THR A 140 -8.05 -15.67 0.01
N GLY A 141 -8.90 -16.31 -0.80
CA GLY A 141 -9.54 -15.64 -1.94
C GLY A 141 -11.04 -15.90 -2.05
N GLY A 142 -11.70 -16.22 -0.94
CA GLY A 142 -13.14 -16.46 -0.86
C GLY A 142 -13.91 -15.13 -0.78
N THR A 143 -14.93 -14.97 -1.64
CA THR A 143 -15.81 -13.81 -1.63
C THR A 143 -17.20 -14.19 -2.12
N VAL A 144 -18.22 -13.75 -1.40
CA VAL A 144 -19.63 -13.86 -1.78
C VAL A 144 -20.04 -12.59 -2.54
N PHE A 145 -20.57 -12.76 -3.74
CA PHE A 145 -21.03 -11.66 -4.59
C PHE A 145 -22.55 -11.51 -4.50
N ILE A 146 -23.01 -10.38 -3.97
CA ILE A 146 -24.44 -10.07 -3.83
C ILE A 146 -24.82 -9.01 -4.89
N PRO A 147 -25.91 -9.21 -5.65
CA PRO A 147 -26.98 -10.20 -5.43
C PRO A 147 -26.78 -11.56 -6.09
N ASP A 148 -25.81 -11.71 -6.99
CA ASP A 148 -25.63 -12.88 -7.87
C ASP A 148 -25.68 -14.23 -7.14
N GLN A 149 -25.07 -14.31 -5.95
CA GLN A 149 -24.94 -15.52 -5.16
C GLN A 149 -25.88 -15.55 -3.95
N CYS A 150 -26.78 -14.58 -3.80
CA CYS A 150 -27.67 -14.51 -2.65
C CYS A 150 -28.44 -15.82 -2.44
N SER A 151 -28.92 -16.46 -3.51
CA SER A 151 -29.70 -17.72 -3.42
C SER A 151 -28.92 -18.91 -2.83
N ALA A 152 -27.58 -18.84 -2.78
CA ALA A 152 -26.75 -19.86 -2.12
C ALA A 152 -26.62 -19.64 -0.61
N TYR A 153 -26.87 -18.40 -0.14
CA TYR A 153 -26.60 -17.96 1.22
C TYR A 153 -27.83 -17.37 1.95
N GLY A 154 -28.94 -17.26 1.24
CA GLY A 154 -30.10 -16.52 1.66
C GLY A 154 -31.24 -16.58 0.64
N VAL A 155 -32.16 -15.64 0.79
CA VAL A 155 -33.32 -15.47 -0.08
C VAL A 155 -33.22 -14.11 -0.77
N TRP A 156 -33.23 -14.11 -2.09
CA TRP A 156 -33.27 -12.90 -2.90
C TRP A 156 -34.70 -12.47 -3.18
N ASP A 157 -35.08 -11.28 -2.72
CA ASP A 157 -36.30 -10.58 -3.12
C ASP A 157 -35.95 -9.57 -4.23
N ALA A 158 -36.31 -9.93 -5.47
CA ALA A 158 -36.04 -9.09 -6.63
C ALA A 158 -36.88 -7.80 -6.67
N ALA A 159 -38.05 -7.76 -6.03
CA ALA A 159 -38.89 -6.56 -6.01
C ALA A 159 -38.34 -5.52 -5.03
N ALA A 160 -37.77 -5.98 -3.92
CA ALA A 160 -37.15 -5.14 -2.90
C ALA A 160 -35.63 -4.97 -3.07
N SER A 161 -35.02 -5.60 -4.09
CA SER A 161 -33.56 -5.70 -4.25
C SER A 161 -32.85 -6.13 -2.96
N THR A 162 -33.45 -7.07 -2.23
CA THR A 162 -33.02 -7.44 -0.88
C THR A 162 -32.48 -8.88 -0.86
N CYS A 163 -31.25 -9.04 -0.40
CA CYS A 163 -30.71 -10.34 -0.01
C CYS A 163 -30.87 -10.51 1.49
N THR A 164 -31.67 -11.51 1.90
CA THR A 164 -31.85 -11.86 3.31
C THR A 164 -31.05 -13.11 3.63
N LEU A 165 -30.02 -13.01 4.48
CA LEU A 165 -29.20 -14.16 4.85
C LEU A 165 -30.00 -15.19 5.66
N THR A 166 -29.69 -16.46 5.46
CA THR A 166 -30.26 -17.60 6.21
C THR A 166 -29.19 -18.41 6.94
N GLN A 167 -27.94 -17.98 6.83
CA GLN A 167 -26.77 -18.56 7.50
C GLN A 167 -25.68 -17.51 7.69
N ASP A 168 -24.75 -17.80 8.61
CA ASP A 168 -23.55 -17.00 8.80
C ASP A 168 -22.62 -17.13 7.58
N LEU A 169 -21.88 -16.05 7.28
CA LEU A 169 -20.86 -16.02 6.25
C LEU A 169 -19.47 -15.92 6.88
N THR A 170 -18.55 -16.75 6.41
CA THR A 170 -17.15 -16.78 6.86
C THR A 170 -16.18 -16.14 5.85
N GLU A 171 -16.72 -15.53 4.81
CA GLU A 171 -15.99 -14.97 3.67
C GLU A 171 -16.30 -13.48 3.54
N SER A 172 -15.46 -12.76 2.78
CA SER A 172 -15.75 -11.39 2.38
C SER A 172 -17.04 -11.33 1.55
N VAL A 173 -17.75 -10.22 1.61
CA VAL A 173 -18.92 -9.94 0.77
C VAL A 173 -18.61 -8.76 -0.14
N GLU A 174 -18.90 -8.89 -1.43
CA GLU A 174 -18.93 -7.75 -2.35
C GLU A 174 -20.37 -7.50 -2.81
N ILE A 175 -20.83 -6.27 -2.65
CA ILE A 175 -22.09 -5.84 -3.25
C ILE A 175 -21.78 -5.30 -4.64
N THR A 176 -22.32 -5.93 -5.67
CA THR A 176 -21.92 -5.71 -7.07
C THR A 176 -22.92 -4.87 -7.87
N ALA A 177 -24.06 -4.51 -7.28
CA ALA A 177 -25.11 -3.71 -7.90
C ALA A 177 -25.56 -2.56 -6.98
N ASP A 178 -26.04 -1.47 -7.58
CA ASP A 178 -26.63 -0.34 -6.85
C ASP A 178 -27.99 -0.71 -6.24
N SER A 179 -28.40 0.08 -5.23
CA SER A 179 -29.73 -0.06 -4.60
C SER A 179 -30.03 -1.44 -4.02
N VAL A 180 -28.98 -2.16 -3.60
CA VAL A 180 -29.10 -3.47 -2.94
C VAL A 180 -29.23 -3.29 -1.42
N VAL A 181 -30.13 -4.08 -0.83
CA VAL A 181 -30.23 -4.26 0.62
C VAL A 181 -29.62 -5.62 1.00
N LEU A 182 -28.59 -5.60 1.83
CA LEU A 182 -28.10 -6.79 2.54
C LEU A 182 -28.74 -6.80 3.93
N ASP A 183 -29.68 -7.73 4.14
CA ASP A 183 -30.30 -7.98 5.44
C ASP A 183 -29.64 -9.23 6.03
N CYS A 184 -28.77 -9.06 7.02
CA CYS A 184 -28.12 -10.20 7.65
C CYS A 184 -29.10 -11.02 8.50
N ASN A 185 -30.31 -10.51 8.81
CA ASN A 185 -31.35 -11.24 9.54
C ASN A 185 -30.86 -11.89 10.86
N GLY A 186 -29.93 -11.22 11.55
CA GLY A 186 -29.31 -11.71 12.78
C GLY A 186 -28.15 -12.68 12.58
N HIS A 187 -27.78 -13.00 11.34
CA HIS A 187 -26.56 -13.74 10.99
C HIS A 187 -25.34 -12.82 10.96
N THR A 188 -24.18 -13.45 11.13
CA THR A 188 -22.88 -12.76 11.16
C THR A 188 -22.17 -12.88 9.82
N ILE A 189 -21.39 -11.84 9.50
CA ILE A 189 -20.41 -11.86 8.41
C ILE A 189 -19.04 -11.69 9.07
N ALA A 190 -18.32 -12.78 9.24
CA ALA A 190 -17.04 -12.82 9.92
C ALA A 190 -15.97 -13.35 8.95
N GLY A 191 -15.12 -12.46 8.42
CA GLY A 191 -14.00 -12.87 7.57
C GLY A 191 -12.91 -13.59 8.35
N ASN A 192 -11.91 -14.13 7.64
CA ASN A 192 -10.76 -14.81 8.22
C ASN A 192 -9.62 -13.86 8.64
N ASP A 193 -9.98 -12.64 9.06
CA ASP A 193 -9.07 -11.51 9.26
C ASP A 193 -8.30 -11.14 7.98
N THR A 194 -8.90 -11.30 6.80
CA THR A 194 -8.30 -10.94 5.51
C THR A 194 -9.23 -10.03 4.71
N GLY A 195 -8.64 -9.15 3.88
CA GLY A 195 -9.35 -8.30 2.94
C GLY A 195 -10.38 -7.37 3.59
N TYR A 196 -11.45 -7.11 2.85
CA TYR A 196 -12.62 -6.31 3.24
C TYR A 196 -13.78 -7.20 3.67
N GLY A 197 -14.43 -6.85 4.78
CA GLY A 197 -15.63 -7.54 5.26
C GLY A 197 -16.80 -7.40 4.29
N ILE A 198 -17.31 -6.17 4.11
CA ILE A 198 -18.32 -5.84 3.09
C ILE A 198 -17.72 -4.75 2.19
N LEU A 199 -17.44 -5.09 0.93
CA LEU A 199 -16.88 -4.19 -0.07
C LEU A 199 -17.97 -3.58 -0.95
N LEU A 200 -17.92 -2.25 -1.10
CA LEU A 200 -18.82 -1.45 -1.94
C LEU A 200 -18.03 -0.72 -3.03
N SER A 201 -17.47 -1.46 -4.00
CA SER A 201 -16.64 -0.85 -5.04
C SER A 201 -17.49 -0.08 -6.06
N GLY A 202 -17.49 1.25 -5.96
CA GLY A 202 -18.22 2.13 -6.87
C GLY A 202 -19.74 1.97 -6.85
N LYS A 203 -20.31 1.45 -5.76
CA LYS A 203 -21.76 1.23 -5.61
C LYS A 203 -22.42 2.28 -4.73
N THR A 204 -23.69 2.54 -5.02
CA THR A 204 -24.49 3.58 -4.38
C THR A 204 -25.83 3.05 -3.89
N ASN A 205 -26.42 3.76 -2.92
CA ASN A 205 -27.72 3.43 -2.30
C ASN A 205 -27.76 2.03 -1.67
N ILE A 206 -26.66 1.62 -1.05
CA ILE A 206 -26.56 0.32 -0.40
C ILE A 206 -27.03 0.43 1.05
N THR A 207 -27.83 -0.54 1.48
CA THR A 207 -28.22 -0.68 2.89
C THR A 207 -27.74 -2.01 3.42
N SER A 208 -26.91 -1.99 4.47
CA SER A 208 -26.59 -3.17 5.29
C SER A 208 -27.31 -3.03 6.61
N LYS A 209 -28.06 -4.04 7.04
CA LYS A 209 -28.84 -4.01 8.29
C LYS A 209 -28.93 -5.38 8.94
N ASN A 210 -29.23 -5.39 10.24
CA ASN A 210 -29.36 -6.60 11.07
C ASN A 210 -28.11 -7.50 11.04
N CYS A 211 -26.97 -6.90 10.72
CA CYS A 211 -25.62 -7.36 10.98
C CYS A 211 -25.15 -6.62 12.25
#